data_AF-A0A800LU02-F1
#
_entry.id   AF-A0A800LU02-F1
#
_cell.length_a   1.000
_cell.length_b   1.000
_cell.length_c   1.000
_cell.angle_alpha   90.00
_cell.angle_beta   90.00
_cell.angle_gamma   90.00
#
_symmetry.space_group_name_H-M   'P 1'
#
loop_
_entity.id
_entity.type
_entity.pdbx_description
1 polymer ?
#
loop_
_entity_poly.entity_id
_entity_poly.type
_entity_poly.pdbx_seq_one_letter_code
_entity_poly.pdbx_strand_id
1 'polypeptide(L)'
;MKKMLLTLAVLTLLVSSAQAQLRAFTGSLHNKGETRILLWDGAAGKAAVEVALSYGRPAWKADYEAPGALDSMTKGKVWRAGQNFFTHLDSNVPIKIGGQDVPAGHYYIAIQRSADGSNWMLAFIDPASTRALHMDASEVGARASELTINFNAPLTFKKTSDTTKNLDMIFTTNQDDVKKSFLQIKWGQFELSAPVEVVM
;
A
#
# COMPACT_ATOMS: atom_id res chain seq x y z
N MET A 1 71.17 -26.82 -31.48
CA MET A 1 71.42 -25.94 -30.32
C MET A 1 70.10 -25.28 -29.94
N LYS A 2 69.65 -25.52 -28.70
CA LYS A 2 68.37 -25.07 -28.13
C LYS A 2 68.36 -23.55 -27.97
N LYS A 3 67.29 -22.88 -28.37
CA LYS A 3 66.79 -21.68 -27.69
C LYS A 3 65.28 -21.82 -27.50
N MET A 4 64.92 -22.26 -26.30
CA MET A 4 63.58 -22.10 -25.72
C MET A 4 63.29 -20.60 -25.57
N LEU A 5 62.16 -20.15 -26.07
CA LEU A 5 61.49 -18.96 -25.53
C LEU A 5 60.10 -19.39 -25.10
N LEU A 6 59.91 -19.45 -23.78
CA LEU A 6 58.64 -19.72 -23.12
C LEU A 6 57.92 -18.37 -23.00
N THR A 7 56.94 -18.10 -23.86
CA THR A 7 56.13 -16.88 -23.74
C THR A 7 54.93 -17.19 -22.86
N LEU A 8 55.03 -16.80 -21.58
CA LEU A 8 53.97 -16.91 -20.60
C LEU A 8 52.90 -15.85 -20.90
N ALA A 9 51.78 -16.26 -21.51
CA ALA A 9 50.62 -15.40 -21.69
C ALA A 9 49.87 -15.29 -20.35
N VAL A 10 50.07 -14.19 -19.63
CA VAL A 10 49.27 -13.84 -18.46
C VAL A 10 47.90 -13.37 -18.95
N LEU A 11 46.91 -14.25 -18.86
CA LEU A 11 45.51 -13.93 -19.12
C LEU A 11 44.94 -13.23 -17.88
N THR A 12 44.98 -11.89 -17.86
CA THR A 12 44.30 -11.11 -16.82
C THR A 12 42.80 -11.19 -17.05
N LEU A 13 42.13 -12.03 -16.26
CA LEU A 13 40.68 -12.02 -16.08
C LEU A 13 40.28 -10.67 -15.48
N LEU A 14 39.79 -9.76 -16.33
CA LEU A 14 39.05 -8.57 -15.90
C LEU A 14 37.71 -9.06 -15.33
N VAL A 15 37.70 -9.39 -14.04
CA VAL A 15 36.46 -9.53 -13.29
C VAL A 15 35.88 -8.12 -13.19
N SER A 16 34.98 -7.76 -14.11
CA SER A 16 34.18 -6.56 -13.95
C SER A 16 33.26 -6.79 -12.77
N SER A 17 33.70 -6.40 -11.57
CA SER A 17 32.79 -6.24 -10.46
C SER A 17 31.79 -5.16 -10.88
N ALA A 18 30.57 -5.56 -11.21
CA ALA A 18 29.45 -4.65 -11.33
C ALA A 18 29.26 -4.02 -9.94
N GLN A 19 30.00 -2.95 -9.65
CA GLN A 19 29.77 -2.14 -8.47
C GLN A 19 28.35 -1.59 -8.61
N ALA A 20 27.50 -1.92 -7.64
CA ALA A 20 26.16 -1.38 -7.56
C ALA A 20 26.26 0.15 -7.62
N GLN A 21 25.81 0.75 -8.73
CA GLN A 21 25.85 2.18 -8.90
C GLN A 21 24.65 2.79 -8.17
N LEU A 22 24.91 3.47 -7.06
CA LEU A 22 23.91 4.32 -6.42
C LEU A 22 23.45 5.38 -7.41
N ARG A 23 22.13 5.51 -7.60
CA ARG A 23 21.51 6.55 -8.42
C ARG A 23 20.63 7.41 -7.54
N ALA A 24 20.82 8.72 -7.60
CA ALA A 24 19.96 9.67 -6.91
C ALA A 24 18.71 9.97 -7.76
N PHE A 25 17.55 10.00 -7.11
CA PHE A 25 16.30 10.49 -7.69
C PHE A 25 15.89 11.75 -6.93
N THR A 26 15.67 12.86 -7.64
CA THR A 26 15.15 14.08 -7.01
C THR A 26 13.65 13.96 -6.79
N GLY A 27 13.17 14.51 -5.68
CA GLY A 27 11.74 14.55 -5.38
C GLY A 27 10.98 15.55 -6.27
N SER A 28 9.68 15.34 -6.39
CA SER A 28 8.74 16.33 -6.95
C SER A 28 7.52 16.45 -6.04
N LEU A 29 6.71 17.49 -6.22
CA LEU A 29 5.37 17.48 -5.62
C LEU A 29 4.57 16.32 -6.21
N HIS A 30 3.74 15.70 -5.38
CA HIS A 30 2.93 14.57 -5.76
C HIS A 30 1.48 14.80 -5.34
N ASN A 31 0.56 14.28 -6.14
CA ASN A 31 -0.86 14.29 -5.77
C ASN A 31 -1.06 13.32 -4.59
N LYS A 32 -1.35 13.88 -3.41
CA LYS A 32 -1.65 13.13 -2.20
C LYS A 32 -3.09 13.39 -1.78
N GLY A 33 -3.70 12.40 -1.15
CA GLY A 33 -5.00 12.48 -0.51
C GLY A 33 -4.86 12.23 0.98
N GLU A 34 -5.67 12.93 1.76
CA GLU A 34 -5.80 12.72 3.20
C GLU A 34 -7.27 12.71 3.57
N THR A 35 -7.64 11.79 4.45
CA THR A 35 -9.00 11.68 4.99
C THR A 35 -8.91 11.23 6.43
N ARG A 36 -9.88 11.63 7.26
CA ARG A 36 -9.92 11.20 8.65
C ARG A 36 -11.33 11.05 9.18
N ILE A 37 -11.45 10.18 10.17
CA ILE A 37 -12.54 10.18 11.15
C ILE A 37 -12.00 10.97 12.33
N LEU A 38 -12.67 12.07 12.71
CA LEU A 38 -12.37 12.84 13.91
C LEU A 38 -13.63 12.94 14.74
N LEU A 39 -13.62 12.40 15.97
CA LEU A 39 -14.66 12.65 16.95
C LEU A 39 -14.10 13.58 18.03
N TRP A 40 -14.77 14.72 18.22
CA TRP A 40 -14.38 15.73 19.19
C TRP A 40 -15.24 15.63 20.45
N ASP A 41 -14.60 15.54 21.62
CA ASP A 41 -15.27 15.68 22.90
C ASP A 41 -15.39 17.18 23.22
N GLY A 42 -16.59 17.73 22.98
CA GLY A 42 -16.87 19.13 23.24
C GLY A 42 -16.82 19.50 24.72
N ALA A 43 -17.12 18.57 25.63
CA ALA A 43 -17.11 18.83 27.06
C ALA A 43 -15.68 18.85 27.62
N ALA A 44 -14.83 17.92 27.15
CA ALA A 44 -13.43 17.87 27.55
C ALA A 44 -12.51 18.78 26.72
N GLY A 45 -13.01 19.36 25.62
CA GLY A 45 -12.25 20.26 24.74
C GLY A 45 -11.07 19.57 24.04
N LYS A 46 -11.21 18.28 23.68
CA LYS A 46 -10.13 17.48 23.07
C LYS A 46 -10.67 16.48 22.05
N ALA A 47 -9.77 15.98 21.19
CA ALA A 47 -10.09 14.86 20.33
C ALA A 47 -10.32 13.59 21.19
N ALA A 48 -11.46 12.93 20.97
CA ALA A 48 -11.75 11.62 21.54
C ALA A 48 -11.23 10.49 20.64
N VAL A 49 -11.32 10.68 19.33
CA VAL A 49 -10.96 9.69 18.30
C VAL A 49 -10.37 10.40 17.10
N GLU A 50 -9.26 9.88 16.61
CA GLU A 50 -8.70 10.23 15.31
C GLU A 50 -8.20 8.97 14.60
N VAL A 51 -8.72 8.74 13.40
CA VAL A 51 -8.26 7.71 12.46
C VAL A 51 -8.01 8.39 11.13
N ALA A 52 -6.77 8.38 10.66
CA ALA A 52 -6.34 9.11 9.47
C ALA A 52 -5.73 8.17 8.42
N LEU A 53 -5.98 8.48 7.15
CA LEU A 53 -5.31 7.87 6.01
C LEU A 53 -4.57 8.96 5.22
N SER A 54 -3.31 8.71 4.86
CA SER A 54 -2.53 9.54 3.92
C SER A 54 -1.97 8.65 2.82
N TYR A 55 -2.25 9.00 1.56
CA TYR A 55 -1.98 8.13 0.41
C TYR A 55 -1.61 8.93 -0.84
N GLY A 56 -0.86 8.31 -1.75
CA GLY A 56 -0.63 8.84 -3.09
C GLY A 56 -1.82 8.55 -4.02
N ARG A 57 -2.15 9.49 -4.91
CA ARG A 57 -3.34 9.42 -5.80
C ARG A 57 -2.94 9.18 -7.26
N PRO A 58 -2.54 7.94 -7.66
CA PRO A 58 -2.20 7.65 -9.04
C PRO A 58 -3.40 7.84 -9.97
N ALA A 59 -3.11 8.35 -11.17
CA ALA A 59 -4.09 8.38 -12.25
C ALA A 59 -4.41 6.96 -12.75
N TRP A 60 -5.68 6.73 -13.06
CA TRP A 60 -6.16 5.53 -13.77
C TRP A 60 -5.56 5.50 -15.17
N LYS A 61 -5.22 4.30 -15.66
CA LYS A 61 -4.68 4.10 -17.01
C LYS A 61 -5.61 3.20 -17.81
N ALA A 62 -5.84 3.56 -19.07
CA ALA A 62 -6.70 2.79 -19.98
C ALA A 62 -6.27 1.32 -20.12
N ASP A 63 -4.97 1.04 -20.06
CA ASP A 63 -4.44 -0.33 -20.15
C ASP A 63 -4.99 -1.28 -19.07
N TYR A 64 -5.47 -0.76 -17.94
CA TYR A 64 -6.05 -1.56 -16.86
C TYR A 64 -7.48 -2.05 -17.19
N GLU A 65 -8.10 -1.53 -18.25
CA GLU A 65 -9.46 -1.88 -18.68
C GLU A 65 -9.49 -3.08 -19.62
N ALA A 66 -8.33 -3.51 -20.13
CA ALA A 66 -8.27 -4.67 -21.01
C ALA A 66 -8.87 -5.92 -20.32
N PRO A 67 -9.64 -6.75 -21.04
CA PRO A 67 -10.26 -7.94 -20.46
C PRO A 67 -9.23 -8.83 -19.74
N GLY A 68 -9.48 -9.12 -18.45
CA GLY A 68 -8.59 -9.92 -17.61
C GLY A 68 -7.36 -9.19 -17.06
N ALA A 69 -7.11 -7.92 -17.43
CA ALA A 69 -5.95 -7.16 -16.96
C ALA A 69 -5.93 -7.06 -15.43
N LEU A 70 -7.03 -6.64 -14.80
CA LEU A 70 -7.12 -6.55 -13.34
C LEU A 70 -6.79 -7.88 -12.65
N ASP A 71 -7.31 -8.99 -13.17
CA ASP A 71 -7.06 -10.33 -12.61
C ASP A 71 -5.58 -10.73 -12.73
N SER A 72 -4.98 -10.56 -13.91
CA SER A 72 -3.55 -10.83 -14.13
C SER A 72 -2.65 -9.97 -13.23
N MET A 73 -3.10 -8.74 -12.97
CA MET A 73 -2.38 -7.81 -12.13
C MET A 73 -2.54 -8.15 -10.66
N THR A 74 -3.70 -8.60 -10.18
CA THR A 74 -4.01 -8.59 -8.73
C THR A 74 -4.14 -9.96 -8.08
N LYS A 75 -4.57 -11.02 -8.78
CA LYS A 75 -4.79 -12.33 -8.16
C LYS A 75 -3.52 -12.87 -7.50
N GLY A 76 -3.66 -13.30 -6.24
CA GLY A 76 -2.56 -13.87 -5.45
C GLY A 76 -1.44 -12.89 -5.07
N LYS A 77 -1.67 -11.57 -5.22
CA LYS A 77 -0.65 -10.54 -5.02
C LYS A 77 -1.02 -9.59 -3.90
N VAL A 78 0.02 -9.03 -3.29
CA VAL A 78 -0.05 -7.87 -2.39
C VAL A 78 0.46 -6.66 -3.17
N TRP A 79 -0.35 -5.62 -3.27
CA TRP A 79 -0.04 -4.42 -4.02
C TRP A 79 0.05 -3.22 -3.11
N ARG A 80 0.99 -2.32 -3.38
CA ARG A 80 0.99 -1.01 -2.74
C ARG A 80 -0.37 -0.33 -2.93
N ALA A 81 -0.92 0.24 -1.86
CA ALA A 81 -2.21 0.90 -1.89
C ALA A 81 -2.05 2.39 -2.22
N GLY A 82 -1.50 2.76 -3.39
CA GLY A 82 -1.23 4.17 -3.74
C GLY A 82 -0.05 4.36 -4.68
N GLN A 83 0.63 5.50 -4.58
CA GLN A 83 1.79 5.84 -5.41
C GLN A 83 2.88 6.59 -4.62
N ASN A 84 4.14 6.37 -5.00
CA ASN A 84 5.37 7.01 -4.52
C ASN A 84 5.75 6.61 -3.09
N PHE A 85 4.87 6.83 -2.13
CA PHE A 85 5.11 6.47 -0.73
C PHE A 85 4.15 5.37 -0.28
N PHE A 86 4.44 4.76 0.86
CA PHE A 86 3.48 3.89 1.53
C PHE A 86 2.21 4.68 1.85
N THR A 87 1.07 4.02 1.81
CA THR A 87 -0.15 4.57 2.38
C THR A 87 -0.12 4.34 3.88
N HIS A 88 -0.36 5.40 4.63
CA HIS A 88 -0.27 5.40 6.08
C HIS A 88 -1.68 5.36 6.63
N LEU A 89 -1.94 4.44 7.56
CA LEU A 89 -3.09 4.51 8.46
C LEU A 89 -2.56 4.79 9.86
N ASP A 90 -3.06 5.86 10.49
CA ASP A 90 -2.75 6.22 11.86
C ASP A 90 -4.05 6.27 12.67
N SER A 91 -4.08 5.59 13.81
CA SER A 91 -5.25 5.52 14.67
C SER A 91 -4.85 5.66 16.13
N ASN A 92 -5.43 6.64 16.83
CA ASN A 92 -5.17 6.83 18.26
C ASN A 92 -6.05 5.96 19.17
N VAL A 93 -6.99 5.21 18.59
CA VAL A 93 -7.90 4.28 19.27
C VAL A 93 -7.99 2.95 18.52
N PRO A 94 -8.37 1.85 19.17
CA PRO A 94 -8.70 0.64 18.45
C PRO A 94 -9.98 0.82 17.61
N ILE A 95 -9.99 0.21 16.43
CA ILE A 95 -11.12 0.22 15.50
C ILE A 95 -11.37 -1.19 14.96
N LYS A 96 -12.52 -1.38 14.32
CA LYS A 96 -12.78 -2.53 13.45
C LYS A 96 -12.88 -2.06 12.02
N ILE A 97 -12.28 -2.79 11.08
CA ILE A 97 -12.45 -2.56 9.63
C ILE A 97 -12.90 -3.87 9.00
N GLY A 98 -14.08 -3.88 8.37
CA GLY A 98 -14.65 -5.12 7.82
C GLY A 98 -14.86 -6.21 8.90
N GLY A 99 -15.03 -5.81 10.16
CA GLY A 99 -15.11 -6.71 11.31
C GLY A 99 -13.77 -7.15 11.91
N GLN A 100 -12.64 -6.93 11.21
CA GLN A 100 -11.31 -7.23 11.74
C GLN A 100 -10.91 -6.19 12.80
N ASP A 101 -10.42 -6.66 13.95
CA ASP A 101 -9.82 -5.80 14.98
C ASP A 101 -8.50 -5.20 14.51
N VAL A 102 -8.41 -3.87 14.63
CA VAL A 102 -7.23 -3.06 14.30
C VAL A 102 -6.85 -2.29 15.57
N PRO A 103 -5.78 -2.68 16.27
CA PRO A 103 -5.31 -1.94 17.44
C PRO A 103 -4.93 -0.51 17.09
N ALA A 104 -4.99 0.38 18.10
CA ALA A 104 -4.42 1.72 17.98
C ALA A 104 -2.95 1.62 17.56
N GLY A 105 -2.51 2.51 16.67
CA GLY A 105 -1.17 2.51 16.14
C GLY A 105 -1.09 3.01 14.70
N HIS A 106 0.10 2.83 14.14
CA HIS A 106 0.46 3.33 12.83
C HIS A 106 0.91 2.20 11.92
N TYR A 107 0.32 2.12 10.73
CA TYR A 107 0.47 1.01 9.80
C TYR A 107 0.76 1.49 8.39
N TYR A 108 1.51 0.69 7.64
CA TYR A 108 1.55 0.81 6.19
C TYR A 108 0.49 -0.08 5.57
N ILE A 109 -0.20 0.43 4.56
CA ILE A 109 -1.36 -0.24 3.96
C ILE A 109 -1.02 -0.72 2.55
N ALA A 110 -1.37 -1.97 2.28
CA ALA A 110 -1.38 -2.58 0.95
C ALA A 110 -2.76 -3.19 0.65
N ILE A 111 -3.05 -3.43 -0.63
CA ILE A 111 -4.22 -4.20 -1.07
C ILE A 111 -3.76 -5.61 -1.40
N GLN A 112 -4.38 -6.59 -0.76
CA GLN A 112 -4.15 -8.00 -1.05
C GLN A 112 -5.37 -8.60 -1.72
N ARG A 113 -5.13 -9.47 -2.71
CA ARG A 113 -6.19 -10.27 -3.32
C ARG A 113 -5.82 -11.75 -3.28
N SER A 114 -6.77 -12.61 -2.90
CA SER A 114 -6.55 -14.06 -2.85
C SER A 114 -6.18 -14.63 -4.22
N ALA A 115 -5.54 -15.81 -4.24
CA ALA A 115 -5.07 -16.47 -5.45
C ALA A 115 -6.20 -16.81 -6.45
N ASP A 116 -7.36 -17.23 -5.93
CA ASP A 116 -8.58 -17.46 -6.69
C ASP A 116 -9.27 -16.14 -7.13
N GLY A 117 -8.86 -15.00 -6.55
CA GLY A 117 -9.38 -13.67 -6.82
C GLY A 117 -10.72 -13.34 -6.17
N SER A 118 -11.24 -14.20 -5.29
CA SER A 118 -12.54 -14.02 -4.65
C SER A 118 -12.52 -12.99 -3.52
N ASN A 119 -11.41 -12.90 -2.79
CA ASN A 119 -11.29 -12.07 -1.60
C ASN A 119 -10.35 -10.90 -1.83
N TRP A 120 -10.79 -9.72 -1.42
CA TRP A 120 -10.00 -8.50 -1.35
C TRP A 120 -9.81 -8.11 0.10
N MET A 121 -8.61 -7.67 0.46
CA MET A 121 -8.26 -7.30 1.82
C MET A 121 -7.35 -6.07 1.84
N LEU A 122 -7.45 -5.28 2.91
CA LEU A 122 -6.35 -4.45 3.35
C LEU A 122 -5.33 -5.34 4.06
N ALA A 123 -4.05 -5.16 3.75
CA ALA A 123 -2.94 -5.74 4.49
C ALA A 123 -2.30 -4.66 5.36
N PHE A 124 -2.22 -4.91 6.67
CA PHE A 124 -1.64 -3.99 7.65
C PHE A 124 -0.19 -4.40 7.90
N ILE A 125 0.72 -3.69 7.25
CA ILE A 125 2.15 -3.92 7.31
C ILE A 125 2.73 -3.16 8.51
N ASP A 126 3.56 -3.84 9.29
CA ASP A 126 4.39 -3.21 10.31
C ASP A 126 5.43 -2.27 9.64
N PRO A 127 5.39 -0.95 9.90
CA PRO A 127 6.36 -0.02 9.35
C PRO A 127 7.81 -0.35 9.72
N ALA A 128 8.09 -0.97 10.87
CA ALA A 128 9.45 -1.32 11.26
C ALA A 128 10.06 -2.37 10.32
N SER A 129 9.28 -3.38 9.90
CA SER A 129 9.73 -4.38 8.92
C SER A 129 10.18 -3.75 7.59
N THR A 130 9.43 -2.78 7.05
CA THR A 130 9.81 -2.10 5.80
C THR A 130 11.09 -1.28 5.93
N ARG A 131 11.28 -0.63 7.09
CA ARG A 131 12.45 0.22 7.36
C ARG A 131 13.71 -0.61 7.52
N ALA A 132 13.62 -1.75 8.20
CA ALA A 132 14.73 -2.70 8.34
C ALA A 132 15.23 -3.21 6.98
N LEU A 133 14.35 -3.29 5.98
CA LEU A 133 14.66 -3.71 4.62
C LEU A 133 15.08 -2.56 3.70
N HIS A 134 15.04 -1.31 4.17
CA HIS A 134 15.14 -0.10 3.35
C HIS A 134 14.21 -0.12 2.13
N MET A 135 13.01 -0.69 2.30
CA MET A 135 12.10 -0.97 1.19
C MET A 135 11.35 0.30 0.75
N ASP A 136 11.32 0.54 -0.55
CA ASP A 136 10.43 1.52 -1.17
C ASP A 136 9.03 0.93 -1.41
N ALA A 137 8.00 1.78 -1.33
CA ALA A 137 6.61 1.34 -1.52
C ALA A 137 6.34 0.72 -2.90
N SER A 138 7.13 1.05 -3.93
CA SER A 138 7.04 0.41 -5.25
C SER A 138 7.44 -1.07 -5.25
N GLU A 139 8.21 -1.52 -4.27
CA GLU A 139 8.74 -2.88 -4.20
C GLU A 139 7.78 -3.88 -3.55
N VAL A 140 6.71 -3.41 -2.89
CA VAL A 140 5.74 -4.24 -2.14
C VAL A 140 5.27 -5.44 -2.97
N GLY A 141 4.96 -5.23 -4.25
CA GLY A 141 4.48 -6.32 -5.11
C GLY A 141 5.50 -7.42 -5.37
N ALA A 142 6.79 -7.09 -5.43
CA ALA A 142 7.86 -8.03 -5.70
C ALA A 142 8.40 -8.68 -4.42
N ARG A 143 8.29 -7.99 -3.28
CA ARG A 143 8.97 -8.35 -2.02
C ARG A 143 8.00 -8.56 -0.86
N ALA A 144 6.72 -8.79 -1.14
CA ALA A 144 5.68 -8.96 -0.13
C ALA A 144 6.00 -10.04 0.91
N SER A 145 6.68 -11.12 0.52
CA SER A 145 7.05 -12.22 1.44
C SER A 145 8.12 -11.84 2.48
N GLU A 146 8.80 -10.73 2.30
CA GLU A 146 9.80 -10.21 3.26
C GLU A 146 9.13 -9.29 4.31
N LEU A 147 7.89 -8.88 4.09
CA LEU A 147 7.17 -7.95 4.95
C LEU A 147 6.47 -8.67 6.11
N THR A 148 6.45 -8.01 7.27
CA THR A 148 5.57 -8.41 8.37
C THR A 148 4.20 -7.79 8.16
N ILE A 149 3.25 -8.60 7.68
CA ILE A 149 1.82 -8.25 7.65
C ILE A 149 1.22 -8.74 8.97
N ASN A 150 0.79 -7.82 9.83
CA ASN A 150 0.27 -8.15 11.16
C ASN A 150 -1.09 -8.85 11.08
N PHE A 151 -1.96 -8.36 10.20
CA PHE A 151 -3.30 -8.88 9.97
C PHE A 151 -3.88 -8.31 8.66
N ASN A 152 -5.01 -8.88 8.25
CA ASN A 152 -5.76 -8.46 7.07
C ASN A 152 -7.20 -8.09 7.44
N ALA A 153 -7.72 -7.00 6.88
CA ALA A 153 -9.13 -6.63 7.00
C ALA A 153 -9.86 -6.87 5.67
N PRO A 154 -11.00 -7.58 5.66
CA PRO A 154 -11.71 -7.88 4.42
C PRO A 154 -12.34 -6.62 3.81
N LEU A 155 -12.41 -6.61 2.48
CA LEU A 155 -13.03 -5.56 1.67
C LEU A 155 -14.08 -6.16 0.74
N THR A 156 -15.17 -5.44 0.55
CA THR A 156 -16.19 -5.72 -0.47
C THR A 156 -15.79 -5.07 -1.78
N PHE A 157 -15.70 -5.86 -2.85
CA PHE A 157 -15.44 -5.39 -4.20
C PHE A 157 -16.73 -5.19 -5.00
N LYS A 158 -16.79 -4.09 -5.76
CA LYS A 158 -17.80 -3.88 -6.80
C LYS A 158 -17.23 -3.13 -7.99
N LYS A 159 -17.81 -3.38 -9.17
CA LYS A 159 -17.63 -2.50 -10.34
C LYS A 159 -18.63 -1.36 -10.30
N THR A 160 -18.23 -0.19 -10.77
CA THR A 160 -19.06 1.01 -10.85
C THR A 160 -19.17 1.49 -12.30
N SER A 161 -20.26 2.18 -12.63
CA SER A 161 -20.39 2.87 -13.94
C SER A 161 -19.52 4.12 -13.99
N ASP A 162 -19.35 4.79 -12.85
CA ASP A 162 -18.56 6.01 -12.73
C ASP A 162 -17.07 5.68 -12.78
N THR A 163 -16.30 6.55 -13.44
CA THR A 163 -14.85 6.41 -13.57
C THR A 163 -14.14 7.43 -12.69
N THR A 164 -13.45 6.96 -11.65
CA THR A 164 -12.62 7.78 -10.78
C THR A 164 -11.21 7.93 -11.36
N LYS A 165 -10.89 9.12 -11.88
CA LYS A 165 -9.64 9.38 -12.63
C LYS A 165 -8.37 9.23 -11.79
N ASN A 166 -8.41 9.60 -10.52
CA ASN A 166 -7.31 9.38 -9.57
C ASN A 166 -7.79 8.45 -8.46
N LEU A 167 -6.89 7.70 -7.84
CA LEU A 167 -7.24 6.90 -6.67
C LEU A 167 -7.78 7.81 -5.57
N ASP A 168 -8.95 7.48 -5.05
CA ASP A 168 -9.58 8.15 -3.90
C ASP A 168 -9.81 7.14 -2.79
N MET A 169 -9.31 7.43 -1.59
CA MET A 169 -9.62 6.73 -0.35
C MET A 169 -10.28 7.71 0.61
N ILE A 170 -11.50 7.40 1.05
CA ILE A 170 -12.31 8.32 1.83
C ILE A 170 -12.91 7.57 3.01
N PHE A 171 -12.79 8.14 4.20
CA PHE A 171 -13.66 7.82 5.31
C PHE A 171 -14.91 8.69 5.28
N THR A 172 -16.07 8.07 5.43
CA THR A 172 -17.34 8.77 5.65
C THR A 172 -17.93 8.35 6.98
N THR A 173 -18.29 9.32 7.81
CA THR A 173 -18.90 9.06 9.12
C THR A 173 -20.42 9.13 9.01
N ASN A 174 -21.11 8.19 9.67
CA ASN A 174 -22.55 8.27 9.83
C ASN A 174 -22.87 9.34 10.88
N GLN A 175 -23.63 10.36 10.50
CA GLN A 175 -24.00 11.45 11.42
C GLN A 175 -24.98 10.99 12.51
N ASP A 176 -25.77 9.95 12.26
CA ASP A 176 -26.73 9.39 13.21
C ASP A 176 -26.05 8.43 14.21
N ASP A 177 -24.92 7.84 13.83
CA ASP A 177 -24.09 6.99 14.70
C ASP A 177 -22.61 7.24 14.39
N VAL A 178 -22.05 8.24 15.06
CA VAL A 178 -20.69 8.74 14.79
C VAL A 178 -19.58 7.71 15.04
N LYS A 179 -19.87 6.61 15.77
CA LYS A 179 -18.92 5.51 15.94
C LYS A 179 -18.88 4.59 14.73
N LYS A 180 -19.90 4.65 13.87
CA LYS A 180 -19.96 3.91 12.61
C LYS A 180 -19.57 4.82 11.45
N SER A 181 -18.54 4.40 10.74
CA SER A 181 -18.03 5.04 9.55
C SER A 181 -17.86 4.00 8.45
N PHE A 182 -17.44 4.45 7.28
CA PHE A 182 -17.24 3.61 6.11
C PHE A 182 -15.97 4.03 5.39
N LEU A 183 -15.16 3.05 5.01
CA LEU A 183 -14.01 3.25 4.14
C LEU A 183 -14.41 2.91 2.71
N GLN A 184 -14.10 3.82 1.79
CA GLN A 184 -14.31 3.63 0.36
C GLN A 184 -13.01 3.91 -0.40
N ILE A 185 -12.62 3.00 -1.27
CA ILE A 185 -11.44 3.09 -2.12
C ILE A 185 -11.90 2.97 -3.58
N LYS A 186 -11.77 4.04 -4.36
CA LYS A 186 -12.20 4.09 -5.77
C LYS A 186 -11.03 4.37 -6.71
N TRP A 187 -10.97 3.64 -7.82
CA TRP A 187 -9.98 3.88 -8.87
C TRP A 187 -10.46 3.30 -10.20
N GLY A 188 -10.57 4.12 -11.23
CA GLY A 188 -11.25 3.73 -12.46
C GLY A 188 -12.71 3.38 -12.19
N GLN A 189 -13.17 2.24 -12.70
CA GLN A 189 -14.51 1.68 -12.49
C GLN A 189 -14.55 0.64 -11.36
N PHE A 190 -13.58 0.70 -10.45
CA PHE A 190 -13.45 -0.26 -9.35
C PHE A 190 -13.62 0.42 -8.01
N GLU A 191 -14.37 -0.24 -7.13
CA GLU A 191 -14.53 0.17 -5.76
C GLU A 191 -14.28 -1.00 -4.81
N LEU A 192 -13.47 -0.74 -3.78
CA LEU A 192 -13.33 -1.55 -2.60
C LEU A 192 -13.90 -0.79 -1.40
N SER A 193 -14.50 -1.50 -0.46
CA SER A 193 -15.13 -0.85 0.68
C SER A 193 -15.21 -1.73 1.92
N ALA A 194 -15.29 -1.11 3.09
CA ALA A 194 -15.54 -1.80 4.35
C ALA A 194 -16.22 -0.88 5.38
N PRO A 195 -17.09 -1.42 6.26
CA PRO A 195 -17.52 -0.72 7.46
C PRO A 195 -16.33 -0.47 8.38
N VAL A 196 -16.35 0.66 9.07
CA VAL A 196 -15.35 1.06 10.07
C VAL A 196 -16.08 1.37 11.37
N GLU A 197 -15.67 0.77 12.47
CA GLU A 197 -16.30 0.98 13.77
C GLU A 197 -15.25 1.39 14.80
N VAL A 198 -15.53 2.46 15.54
CA VAL A 198 -14.69 2.88 16.66
C VAL A 198 -15.01 2.03 17.89
N VAL A 199 -13.98 1.40 18.46
CA VAL A 199 -14.09 0.62 19.70
C VAL A 199 -13.67 1.54 20.85
N MET A 200 -14.64 2.15 21.53
CA MET A 200 -14.44 2.95 22.76
C MET A 200 -15.06 2.26 23.95
#